data_AF-A0A679F446-F1
#
_entry.id   AF-A0A679F446-F1
#
_cell.length_a   1.000
_cell.length_b   1.000
_cell.length_c   1.000
_cell.angle_alpha   90.00
_cell.angle_beta   90.00
_cell.angle_gamma   90.00
#
_symmetry.space_group_name_H-M   'P 1'
#
loop_
_entity.id
_entity.type
_entity.pdbx_description
1 polymer ?
#
loop_
_entity_poly.entity_id
_entity_poly.type
_entity_poly.pdbx_seq_one_letter_code
_entity_poly.pdbx_strand_id
1 'polypeptide(L)'
;MLSAIKTGFERGLVIPYLGPGVLTLATGGNPVPASPEELVVQLTKAATVPHKIRNNLTAAAQYIENFKHRKTISAAMKKAFEVSPDPSVLHNWIAEQPTLPLVVNAWYDDLPQKSLTGRKSWGIVQGVSQAEHFGYWVNYFRPDSSLVPNKEFIRDGSGAKAPAEAPEETLSWETLLYQPIGSVTPAANFVISDSDYVEVLTEIDIQTPIPEAVQSIRKGRSFLFLGCRFTTQLERNFARQIMKRSSDQHWAVIEGPLTKNEAKFLAEQNITRIETPLAEFVASLTGKPVVASTADAAA
;
A
#
# COMPACT_ATOMS: atom_id res chain seq x y z
N MET A 1 17.03 -4.99 -18.60
CA MET A 1 15.90 -4.82 -17.64
C MET A 1 16.19 -3.75 -16.59
N LEU A 2 17.18 -3.92 -15.71
CA LEU A 2 17.49 -2.93 -14.67
C LEU A 2 17.75 -1.50 -15.20
N SER A 3 18.49 -1.36 -16.31
CA SER A 3 18.69 -0.05 -16.96
C SER A 3 17.37 0.59 -17.42
N ALA A 4 16.44 -0.19 -17.98
CA ALA A 4 15.13 0.32 -18.37
C ALA A 4 14.30 0.80 -17.17
N ILE A 5 14.39 0.08 -16.03
CA ILE A 5 13.76 0.50 -14.78
C ILE A 5 14.38 1.82 -14.27
N LYS A 6 15.71 1.94 -14.23
CA LYS A 6 16.40 3.17 -13.80
C LYS A 6 16.02 4.37 -14.66
N THR A 7 16.14 4.24 -15.99
CA THR A 7 15.71 5.29 -16.93
C THR A 7 14.22 5.58 -16.81
N GLY A 8 13.40 4.58 -16.49
CA GLY A 8 11.99 4.73 -16.19
C GLY A 8 11.73 5.62 -14.97
N PHE A 9 12.47 5.44 -13.87
CA PHE A 9 12.39 6.31 -12.69
C PHE A 9 12.86 7.74 -13.00
N GLU A 10 14.00 7.89 -13.69
CA GLU A 10 14.55 9.19 -14.10
C GLU A 10 13.60 10.01 -14.98
N ARG A 11 12.70 9.34 -15.71
CA ARG A 11 11.69 9.95 -16.59
C ARG A 11 10.29 9.98 -15.99
N GLY A 12 10.11 9.44 -14.78
CA GLY A 12 8.80 9.35 -14.13
C GLY A 12 7.82 8.42 -14.85
N LEU A 13 8.32 7.41 -15.55
CA LEU A 13 7.56 6.38 -16.27
C LEU A 13 7.37 5.09 -15.45
N VAL A 14 8.04 4.99 -14.29
CA VAL A 14 7.91 3.86 -13.37
C VAL A 14 7.30 4.31 -12.06
N ILE A 15 6.27 3.61 -11.61
CA ILE A 15 5.60 3.82 -10.32
C ILE A 15 6.06 2.70 -9.36
N PRO A 16 6.76 3.02 -8.27
CA PRO A 16 7.04 2.05 -7.22
C PRO A 16 5.75 1.66 -6.50
N TYR A 17 5.54 0.35 -6.40
CA TYR A 17 4.49 -0.26 -5.60
C TYR A 17 5.13 -1.07 -4.48
N LEU A 18 4.98 -0.59 -3.25
CA LEU A 18 5.62 -1.11 -2.06
C LEU A 18 4.64 -2.00 -1.32
N GLY A 19 4.98 -3.28 -1.20
CA GLY A 19 4.31 -4.24 -0.34
C GLY A 19 5.01 -4.37 1.00
N PRO A 20 4.43 -5.11 1.96
CA PRO A 20 4.95 -5.17 3.32
C PRO A 20 6.38 -5.73 3.43
N GLY A 21 6.83 -6.53 2.47
CA GLY A 21 8.17 -7.09 2.47
C GLY A 21 9.29 -6.04 2.38
N VAL A 22 9.01 -4.79 1.98
CA VAL A 22 10.01 -3.72 1.98
C VAL A 22 10.46 -3.31 3.38
N LEU A 23 9.66 -3.62 4.41
CA LEU A 23 10.00 -3.37 5.81
C LEU A 23 11.20 -4.20 6.27
N THR A 24 11.47 -5.34 5.63
CA THR A 24 12.70 -6.12 5.91
C THR A 24 13.98 -5.34 5.58
N LEU A 25 13.89 -4.24 4.83
CA LEU A 25 15.02 -3.37 4.51
C LEU A 25 15.14 -2.18 5.47
N ALA A 26 14.23 -2.01 6.43
CA ALA A 26 14.20 -0.85 7.32
C ALA A 26 15.51 -0.70 8.09
N THR A 27 15.94 0.56 8.29
CA THR A 27 17.20 0.85 8.96
C THR A 27 17.10 0.49 10.44
N GLY A 28 18.05 -0.30 10.96
CA GLY A 28 18.03 -0.76 12.35
C GLY A 28 17.13 -1.98 12.61
N GLY A 29 16.59 -2.61 11.56
CA GLY A 29 15.68 -3.76 11.66
C GLY A 29 14.21 -3.36 11.62
N ASN A 30 13.33 -4.36 11.66
CA ASN A 30 11.90 -4.16 11.52
C ASN A 30 11.12 -4.55 12.80
N PRO A 31 10.63 -3.58 13.59
CA PRO A 31 9.85 -3.83 14.80
C PRO A 31 8.33 -3.96 14.54
N VAL A 32 7.85 -3.68 13.33
CA VAL A 32 6.42 -3.70 12.96
C VAL A 32 6.11 -4.91 12.08
N PRO A 33 4.87 -5.39 11.98
CA PRO A 33 4.58 -6.58 11.18
C PRO A 33 4.80 -6.30 9.69
N ALA A 34 5.60 -7.15 9.03
CA ALA A 34 5.92 -7.12 7.59
C ALA A 34 5.15 -8.16 6.77
N SER A 35 4.05 -8.69 7.32
CA SER A 35 3.16 -9.60 6.63
C SER A 35 1.77 -9.65 7.29
N PRO A 36 0.72 -10.09 6.56
CA PRO A 36 -0.57 -10.39 7.15
C PRO A 36 -0.50 -11.42 8.29
N GLU A 37 0.38 -12.41 8.15
CA GLU A 37 0.62 -13.48 9.12
C GLU A 37 1.22 -12.93 10.43
N GLU A 38 2.15 -11.99 10.36
CA GLU A 38 2.69 -11.32 11.55
C GLU A 38 1.64 -10.39 12.19
N LEU A 39 0.89 -9.65 11.37
CA LEU A 39 -0.10 -8.70 11.89
C LEU A 39 -1.24 -9.42 12.62
N VAL A 40 -1.73 -10.55 12.10
CA VAL A 40 -2.80 -11.30 12.78
C VAL A 40 -2.35 -11.87 14.13
N VAL A 41 -1.07 -12.25 14.27
CA VAL A 41 -0.50 -12.65 15.57
C VAL A 41 -0.55 -11.49 16.57
N GLN A 42 -0.33 -10.26 16.13
CA GLN A 42 -0.43 -9.09 17.02
C GLN A 42 -1.89 -8.78 17.39
N LEU A 43 -2.82 -8.80 16.42
CA LEU A 43 -4.23 -8.53 16.69
C LEU A 43 -4.84 -9.57 17.64
N THR A 44 -4.48 -10.84 17.48
CA THR A 44 -5.02 -11.93 18.31
C THR A 44 -4.42 -12.00 19.71
N LYS A 45 -3.28 -11.34 19.95
CA LYS A 45 -2.78 -11.05 21.30
C LYS A 45 -3.59 -9.95 22.00
N ALA A 46 -4.04 -8.95 21.24
CA ALA A 46 -4.82 -7.84 21.78
C ALA A 46 -6.29 -8.23 22.06
N ALA A 47 -6.84 -9.19 21.31
CA ALA A 47 -8.19 -9.69 21.51
C ALA A 47 -8.32 -11.17 21.13
N THR A 48 -8.97 -11.96 22.00
CA THR A 48 -9.24 -13.38 21.73
C THR A 48 -10.22 -13.55 20.57
N VAL A 49 -9.85 -14.38 19.61
CA VAL A 49 -10.69 -14.78 18.47
C VAL A 49 -10.84 -16.31 18.41
N PRO A 50 -11.86 -16.84 17.73
CA PRO A 50 -12.02 -18.27 17.51
C PRO A 50 -10.81 -18.89 16.81
N HIS A 51 -10.49 -20.13 17.19
CA HIS A 51 -9.33 -20.86 16.67
C HIS A 51 -9.28 -20.93 15.14
N LYS A 52 -10.43 -21.06 14.48
CA LYS A 52 -10.53 -21.20 13.02
C LYS A 52 -10.10 -19.95 12.24
N ILE A 53 -10.12 -18.78 12.87
CA ILE A 53 -9.82 -17.50 12.20
C ILE A 53 -8.55 -16.83 12.74
N ARG A 54 -7.88 -17.43 13.72
CA ARG A 54 -6.72 -16.83 14.41
C ARG A 54 -5.50 -16.58 13.52
N ASN A 55 -5.45 -17.22 12.35
CA ASN A 55 -4.39 -17.06 11.35
C ASN A 55 -4.90 -16.34 10.08
N ASN A 56 -6.13 -15.84 10.08
CA ASN A 56 -6.70 -15.08 8.96
C ASN A 56 -6.91 -13.63 9.42
N LEU A 57 -6.09 -12.73 8.88
CA LEU A 57 -6.06 -11.33 9.28
C LEU A 57 -7.43 -10.65 9.18
N THR A 58 -8.09 -10.75 8.04
CA THR A 58 -9.32 -9.99 7.76
C THR A 58 -10.51 -10.54 8.52
N ALA A 59 -10.57 -11.87 8.68
CA ALA A 59 -11.59 -12.53 9.49
C ALA A 59 -11.38 -12.26 11.00
N ALA A 60 -10.14 -12.28 11.49
CA ALA A 60 -9.83 -11.92 12.87
C ALA A 60 -10.20 -10.46 13.15
N ALA A 61 -9.84 -9.54 12.25
CA ALA A 61 -10.26 -8.15 12.33
C ALA A 61 -11.79 -8.03 12.34
N GLN A 62 -12.51 -8.67 11.41
CA GLN A 62 -13.98 -8.68 11.39
C GLN A 62 -14.59 -9.14 12.72
N TYR A 63 -14.04 -10.20 13.31
CA TYR A 63 -14.51 -10.70 14.60
C TYR A 63 -14.31 -9.67 15.71
N ILE A 64 -13.13 -9.06 15.80
CA ILE A 64 -12.88 -8.00 16.79
C ILE A 64 -13.85 -6.84 16.56
N GLU A 65 -14.15 -6.49 15.31
CA GLU A 65 -15.06 -5.37 14.98
C GLU A 65 -16.46 -5.63 15.53
N ASN A 66 -16.98 -6.82 15.25
CA ASN A 66 -18.35 -7.22 15.63
C ASN A 66 -18.53 -7.35 17.14
N PHE A 67 -17.51 -7.85 17.85
CA PHE A 67 -17.63 -8.20 19.28
C PHE A 67 -16.98 -7.19 20.23
N LYS A 68 -16.08 -6.32 19.76
CA LYS A 68 -15.36 -5.33 20.57
C LYS A 68 -15.44 -3.90 20.01
N HIS A 69 -16.13 -3.71 18.90
CA HIS A 69 -16.25 -2.45 18.15
C HIS A 69 -15.00 -2.08 17.34
N ARG A 70 -15.23 -1.30 16.27
CA ARG A 70 -14.21 -0.76 15.37
C ARG A 70 -13.04 -0.06 16.08
N LYS A 71 -13.34 0.71 17.13
CA LYS A 71 -12.32 1.42 17.92
C LYS A 71 -11.26 0.50 18.52
N THR A 72 -11.61 -0.74 18.88
CA THR A 72 -10.65 -1.71 19.42
C THR A 72 -9.67 -2.18 18.35
N ILE A 73 -10.12 -2.38 17.11
CA ILE A 73 -9.24 -2.68 15.98
C ILE A 73 -8.31 -1.52 15.72
N SER A 74 -8.85 -0.29 15.60
CA SER A 74 -8.04 0.88 15.32
C SER A 74 -6.97 1.09 16.39
N ALA A 75 -7.28 0.82 17.68
CA ALA A 75 -6.30 0.85 18.76
C ALA A 75 -5.24 -0.27 18.65
N ALA A 76 -5.65 -1.50 18.35
CA ALA A 76 -4.73 -2.63 18.15
C ALA A 76 -3.79 -2.41 16.95
N MET A 77 -4.32 -1.87 15.83
CA MET A 77 -3.55 -1.49 14.66
C MET A 77 -2.54 -0.38 14.98
N LYS A 78 -2.96 0.69 15.66
CA LYS A 78 -2.04 1.74 16.14
C LYS A 78 -0.92 1.16 16.98
N LYS A 79 -1.25 0.23 17.90
CA LYS A 79 -0.26 -0.42 18.76
C LYS A 79 0.72 -1.27 17.95
N ALA A 80 0.25 -1.99 16.92
CA ALA A 80 1.08 -2.84 16.08
C ALA A 80 2.13 -2.06 15.27
N PHE A 81 1.85 -0.79 14.97
CA PHE A 81 2.73 0.10 14.20
C PHE A 81 3.28 1.27 15.04
N GLU A 82 3.23 1.17 16.38
CA GLU A 82 3.65 2.25 17.28
C GLU A 82 5.15 2.54 17.21
N VAL A 83 5.97 1.49 17.15
CA VAL A 83 7.42 1.62 17.06
C VAL A 83 7.79 1.76 15.59
N SER A 84 7.62 2.95 15.05
CA SER A 84 7.90 3.21 13.65
C SER A 84 9.42 3.21 13.37
N PRO A 85 9.93 2.36 12.45
CA PRO A 85 11.35 2.34 12.12
C PRO A 85 11.75 3.48 11.18
N ASP A 86 13.05 3.62 10.94
CA ASP A 86 13.58 4.62 10.01
C ASP A 86 13.49 4.13 8.55
N PRO A 87 13.20 5.03 7.59
CA PRO A 87 13.16 4.70 6.17
C PRO A 87 14.45 4.02 5.70
N SER A 88 14.29 3.01 4.84
CA SER A 88 15.43 2.30 4.25
C SER A 88 16.10 3.08 3.12
N VAL A 89 17.25 2.57 2.66
CA VAL A 89 17.94 3.03 1.44
C VAL A 89 16.99 3.09 0.23
N LEU A 90 16.07 2.13 0.11
CA LEU A 90 15.07 2.12 -0.96
C LEU A 90 14.14 3.35 -0.88
N HIS A 91 13.57 3.61 0.30
CA HIS A 91 12.64 4.70 0.52
C HIS A 91 13.29 6.05 0.22
N ASN A 92 14.50 6.27 0.75
CA ASN A 92 15.26 7.49 0.52
C ASN A 92 15.62 7.65 -0.97
N TRP A 93 16.07 6.58 -1.63
CA TRP A 93 16.37 6.63 -3.07
C TRP A 93 15.13 6.94 -3.93
N ILE A 94 13.97 6.37 -3.60
CA ILE A 94 12.70 6.70 -4.27
C ILE A 94 12.38 8.18 -4.07
N ALA A 95 12.44 8.66 -2.83
CA ALA A 95 12.16 10.05 -2.48
C ALA A 95 13.15 11.06 -3.10
N GLU A 96 14.35 10.63 -3.50
CA GLU A 96 15.35 11.43 -4.21
C GLU A 96 15.09 11.52 -5.73
N GLN A 97 14.19 10.71 -6.30
CA GLN A 97 13.95 10.73 -7.75
C GLN A 97 13.37 12.08 -8.19
N PRO A 98 13.94 12.72 -9.23
CA PRO A 98 13.53 14.08 -9.63
C PRO A 98 12.09 14.10 -10.13
N THR A 99 11.70 13.11 -10.92
CA THR A 99 10.38 13.00 -11.54
C THR A 99 9.59 11.84 -10.94
N LEU A 100 9.33 11.86 -9.64
CA LEU A 100 8.52 10.83 -8.96
C LEU A 100 7.04 11.23 -8.94
N PRO A 101 6.17 10.66 -9.80
CA PRO A 101 4.79 11.14 -9.87
C PRO A 101 3.88 10.49 -8.80
N LEU A 102 4.12 9.22 -8.49
CA LEU A 102 3.28 8.42 -7.61
C LEU A 102 4.13 7.36 -6.90
N VAL A 103 3.87 7.16 -5.62
CA VAL A 103 4.30 5.99 -4.84
C VAL A 103 3.04 5.30 -4.33
N VAL A 104 2.92 3.99 -4.52
CA VAL A 104 1.85 3.21 -3.89
C VAL A 104 2.44 2.46 -2.71
N ASN A 105 1.96 2.72 -1.48
CA ASN A 105 2.29 1.93 -0.30
C ASN A 105 1.12 1.04 0.08
N ALA A 106 1.21 -0.24 -0.26
CA ALA A 106 0.18 -1.24 0.01
C ALA A 106 0.37 -1.90 1.39
N TRP A 107 0.73 -1.10 2.39
CA TRP A 107 0.87 -1.51 3.78
C TRP A 107 0.61 -0.35 4.75
N TYR A 108 0.58 -0.65 6.05
CA TYR A 108 0.10 0.28 7.07
C TYR A 108 1.19 1.09 7.76
N ASP A 109 2.45 0.89 7.39
CA ASP A 109 3.60 1.60 7.96
C ASP A 109 3.68 3.06 7.48
N ASP A 110 4.69 3.77 7.96
CA ASP A 110 4.91 5.18 7.67
C ASP A 110 6.25 5.56 7.03
N LEU A 111 7.03 4.58 6.57
CA LEU A 111 8.35 4.83 6.00
C LEU A 111 8.28 5.70 4.73
N PRO A 112 7.33 5.50 3.79
CA PRO A 112 7.24 6.33 2.60
C PRO A 112 7.02 7.81 2.93
N GLN A 113 6.04 8.16 3.77
CA GLN A 113 5.80 9.56 4.11
C GLN A 113 6.97 10.19 4.87
N LYS A 114 7.62 9.45 5.78
CA LYS A 114 8.86 9.92 6.43
C LYS A 114 9.93 10.27 5.40
N SER A 115 10.16 9.41 4.41
CA SER A 115 11.15 9.66 3.35
C SER A 115 10.79 10.83 2.43
N LEU A 116 9.51 11.13 2.26
CA LEU A 116 9.03 12.22 1.40
C LEU A 116 9.04 13.59 2.08
N THR A 117 9.26 13.69 3.40
CA THR A 117 9.22 14.95 4.16
C THR A 117 10.05 16.09 3.55
N GLY A 118 11.20 15.78 2.93
CA GLY A 118 12.07 16.76 2.27
C GLY A 118 11.62 17.21 0.89
N ARG A 119 10.57 16.62 0.31
CA ARG A 119 10.05 16.99 -1.03
C ARG A 119 9.15 18.21 -0.93
N LYS A 120 9.17 19.05 -1.97
CA LYS A 120 8.48 20.35 -1.99
C LYS A 120 6.99 20.25 -2.35
N SER A 121 6.66 19.54 -3.43
CA SER A 121 5.30 19.43 -3.94
C SER A 121 4.83 17.99 -3.87
N TRP A 122 4.19 17.63 -2.76
CA TRP A 122 3.65 16.30 -2.56
C TRP A 122 2.47 16.29 -1.60
N GLY A 123 1.78 15.15 -1.52
CA GLY A 123 0.79 14.88 -0.49
C GLY A 123 0.39 13.41 -0.44
N ILE A 124 -0.52 13.08 0.46
CA ILE A 124 -0.93 11.71 0.76
C ILE A 124 -2.40 11.54 0.39
N VAL A 125 -2.75 10.38 -0.16
CA VAL A 125 -4.13 9.92 -0.28
C VAL A 125 -4.25 8.54 0.35
N GLN A 126 -5.14 8.42 1.35
CA GLN A 126 -5.33 7.20 2.13
C GLN A 126 -6.70 6.60 1.90
N GLY A 127 -6.74 5.30 1.64
CA GLY A 127 -7.96 4.50 1.69
C GLY A 127 -8.58 4.54 3.08
N VAL A 128 -9.91 4.63 3.14
CA VAL A 128 -10.67 4.68 4.39
C VAL A 128 -11.80 3.65 4.41
N SER A 129 -12.09 3.14 5.61
CA SER A 129 -13.23 2.24 5.82
C SER A 129 -14.55 2.98 5.71
N GLN A 130 -15.54 2.35 5.08
CA GLN A 130 -16.92 2.84 5.03
C GLN A 130 -17.61 2.83 6.40
N ALA A 131 -17.12 2.06 7.36
CA ALA A 131 -17.63 2.06 8.73
C ALA A 131 -17.31 3.36 9.48
N GLU A 132 -16.21 4.04 9.10
CA GLU A 132 -15.75 5.28 9.75
C GLU A 132 -15.98 6.52 8.86
N HIS A 133 -15.92 6.36 7.54
CA HIS A 133 -15.97 7.44 6.55
C HIS A 133 -17.02 7.17 5.48
N PHE A 134 -18.25 6.95 5.90
CA PHE A 134 -19.35 6.55 5.02
C PHE A 134 -19.50 7.49 3.80
N GLY A 135 -19.42 6.93 2.60
CA GLY A 135 -19.56 7.63 1.32
C GLY A 135 -18.27 8.23 0.76
N TYR A 136 -17.16 8.18 1.50
CA TYR A 136 -15.83 8.57 1.01
C TYR A 136 -14.92 7.36 0.95
N TRP A 137 -14.18 7.20 -0.14
CA TRP A 137 -13.24 6.09 -0.30
C TRP A 137 -11.83 6.41 0.17
N VAL A 138 -11.49 7.71 0.14
CA VAL A 138 -10.17 8.20 0.52
C VAL A 138 -10.25 9.51 1.28
N ASN A 139 -9.21 9.79 2.06
CA ASN A 139 -8.91 11.11 2.60
C ASN A 139 -7.56 11.60 2.08
N TYR A 140 -7.45 12.90 1.84
CA TYR A 140 -6.24 13.54 1.36
C TYR A 140 -5.57 14.33 2.47
N PHE A 141 -4.24 14.29 2.53
CA PHE A 141 -3.45 14.98 3.54
C PHE A 141 -2.29 15.73 2.92
N ARG A 142 -2.02 16.94 3.44
CA ARG A 142 -0.85 17.74 3.09
C ARG A 142 0.42 17.13 3.71
N PRO A 143 1.62 17.57 3.28
CA PRO A 143 2.90 17.16 3.88
C PRO A 143 2.98 17.36 5.40
N ASP A 144 2.33 18.39 5.93
CA ASP A 144 2.25 18.68 7.36
C ASP A 144 1.24 17.82 8.12
N SER A 145 0.71 16.77 7.47
CA SER A 145 -0.33 15.87 7.99
C SER A 145 -1.71 16.49 8.19
N SER A 146 -1.92 17.75 7.80
CA SER A 146 -3.25 18.36 7.86
C SER A 146 -4.18 17.75 6.79
N LEU A 147 -5.45 17.55 7.16
CA LEU A 147 -6.48 17.06 6.26
C LEU A 147 -6.78 18.11 5.17
N VAL A 148 -6.85 17.69 3.92
CA VAL A 148 -7.46 18.45 2.83
C VAL A 148 -8.95 18.10 2.83
N PRO A 149 -9.86 19.08 2.95
CA PRO A 149 -11.29 18.82 2.89
C PRO A 149 -11.66 18.08 1.59
N ASN A 150 -12.41 16.99 1.73
CA ASN A 150 -12.95 16.30 0.57
C ASN A 150 -13.95 17.20 -0.16
N LYS A 151 -14.08 16.98 -1.48
CA LYS A 151 -15.14 17.61 -2.25
C LYS A 151 -16.49 17.15 -1.74
N GLU A 152 -17.40 18.09 -1.47
CA GLU A 152 -18.76 17.74 -1.07
C GLU A 152 -19.48 17.05 -2.22
N PHE A 153 -20.09 15.89 -1.92
CA PHE A 153 -20.94 15.18 -2.85
C PHE A 153 -22.39 15.23 -2.37
N ILE A 154 -23.29 15.71 -3.25
CA ILE A 154 -24.73 15.69 -3.00
C ILE A 154 -25.21 14.25 -3.19
N ARG A 155 -25.67 13.65 -2.10
CA ARG A 155 -26.24 12.30 -2.13
C ARG A 155 -27.65 12.38 -2.70
N ASP A 156 -27.91 11.63 -3.75
CA ASP A 156 -29.21 11.54 -4.41
C ASP A 156 -30.19 10.57 -3.72
N GLY A 157 -29.79 9.97 -2.58
CA GLY A 157 -30.58 9.00 -1.84
C GLY A 157 -30.57 7.58 -2.43
N SER A 158 -29.87 7.34 -3.54
CA SER A 158 -29.74 6.01 -4.16
C SER A 158 -28.86 5.04 -3.35
N GLY A 159 -28.07 5.58 -2.42
CA GLY A 159 -27.03 4.83 -1.71
C GLY A 159 -25.74 4.64 -2.54
N ALA A 160 -25.68 5.13 -3.78
CA ALA A 160 -24.48 5.13 -4.58
C ALA A 160 -23.38 5.98 -3.93
N LYS A 161 -22.16 5.46 -3.92
CA LYS A 161 -20.99 6.17 -3.38
C LYS A 161 -20.34 6.98 -4.49
N ALA A 162 -19.91 8.19 -4.15
CA ALA A 162 -19.22 9.05 -5.10
C ALA A 162 -17.89 8.41 -5.55
N PRO A 163 -17.44 8.68 -6.78
CA PRO A 163 -16.06 8.44 -7.17
C PRO A 163 -15.08 9.13 -6.22
N ALA A 164 -13.88 8.55 -6.06
CA ALA A 164 -12.78 9.17 -5.33
C ALA A 164 -12.19 10.37 -6.12
N GLU A 165 -12.95 11.45 -6.21
CA GLU A 165 -12.53 12.69 -6.87
C GLU A 165 -11.41 13.38 -6.09
N ALA A 166 -10.47 13.98 -6.83
CA ALA A 166 -9.35 14.71 -6.24
C ALA A 166 -9.76 16.16 -5.93
N PRO A 167 -9.57 16.66 -4.69
CA PRO A 167 -9.76 18.08 -4.39
C PRO A 167 -8.81 18.94 -5.25
N GLU A 168 -9.26 20.14 -5.65
CA GLU A 168 -8.55 21.00 -6.60
C GLU A 168 -7.09 21.29 -6.18
N GLU A 169 -6.86 21.57 -4.90
CA GLU A 169 -5.52 21.80 -4.34
C GLU A 169 -4.56 20.64 -4.64
N THR A 170 -5.04 19.40 -4.58
CA THR A 170 -4.23 18.19 -4.75
C THR A 170 -3.79 17.96 -6.20
N LEU A 171 -4.44 18.61 -7.18
CA LEU A 171 -4.08 18.52 -8.59
C LEU A 171 -2.73 19.18 -8.91
N SER A 172 -2.25 20.06 -8.02
CA SER A 172 -0.95 20.74 -8.14
C SER A 172 0.23 19.94 -7.57
N TRP A 173 -0.03 18.82 -6.88
CA TRP A 173 1.02 18.00 -6.28
C TRP A 173 1.81 17.26 -7.37
N GLU A 174 3.14 17.43 -7.35
CA GLU A 174 4.04 16.74 -8.29
C GLU A 174 4.22 15.26 -7.92
N THR A 175 4.16 14.94 -6.62
CA THR A 175 4.27 13.57 -6.10
C THR A 175 3.07 13.22 -5.24
N LEU A 176 2.40 12.11 -5.54
CA LEU A 176 1.33 11.57 -4.71
C LEU A 176 1.79 10.31 -3.98
N LEU A 177 1.58 10.20 -2.66
CA LEU A 177 1.69 8.95 -1.93
C LEU A 177 0.29 8.35 -1.78
N TYR A 178 0.04 7.23 -2.45
CA TYR A 178 -1.23 6.50 -2.34
C TYR A 178 -1.10 5.30 -1.41
N GLN A 179 -1.93 5.28 -0.36
CA GLN A 179 -2.04 4.21 0.62
C GLN A 179 -3.42 3.54 0.48
N PRO A 180 -3.60 2.60 -0.47
CA PRO A 180 -4.93 2.08 -0.84
C PRO A 180 -5.70 1.39 0.29
N ILE A 181 -5.01 0.87 1.30
CA ILE A 181 -5.62 0.22 2.46
C ILE A 181 -5.49 1.06 3.74
N GLY A 182 -5.05 2.32 3.61
CA GLY A 182 -4.76 3.20 4.72
C GLY A 182 -3.36 3.02 5.30
N SER A 183 -3.06 3.71 6.40
CA SER A 183 -1.78 3.68 7.11
C SER A 183 -1.92 4.28 8.51
N VAL A 184 -0.98 3.93 9.40
CA VAL A 184 -0.92 4.37 10.80
C VAL A 184 -0.86 5.89 10.95
N THR A 185 -0.24 6.61 10.01
CA THR A 185 -0.20 8.07 9.97
C THR A 185 -0.67 8.59 8.62
N PRO A 186 -1.28 9.78 8.53
CA PRO A 186 -1.45 10.75 9.62
C PRO A 186 -2.64 10.48 10.53
N ALA A 187 -3.66 9.75 10.06
CA ALA A 187 -4.93 9.64 10.77
C ALA A 187 -5.27 8.23 11.30
N ALA A 188 -4.38 7.24 11.09
CA ALA A 188 -4.62 5.84 11.43
C ALA A 188 -5.91 5.30 10.80
N ASN A 189 -6.05 5.53 9.49
CA ASN A 189 -7.12 4.95 8.69
C ASN A 189 -6.71 3.53 8.29
N PHE A 190 -7.61 2.57 8.43
CA PHE A 190 -7.34 1.17 8.12
C PHE A 190 -8.48 0.57 7.30
N VAL A 191 -8.16 -0.16 6.24
CA VAL A 191 -9.09 -1.06 5.52
C VAL A 191 -8.60 -2.47 5.84
N ILE A 192 -9.21 -3.14 6.81
CA ILE A 192 -8.60 -4.32 7.46
C ILE A 192 -9.56 -5.49 7.69
N SER A 193 -10.85 -5.24 7.90
CA SER A 193 -11.85 -6.29 8.13
C SER A 193 -12.40 -6.88 6.83
N ASP A 194 -13.05 -8.05 6.90
CA ASP A 194 -13.75 -8.62 5.75
C ASP A 194 -14.80 -7.64 5.18
N SER A 195 -15.56 -6.95 6.03
CA SER A 195 -16.52 -5.92 5.62
C SER A 195 -15.84 -4.78 4.85
N ASP A 196 -14.73 -4.24 5.37
CA ASP A 196 -13.97 -3.19 4.69
C ASP A 196 -13.58 -3.62 3.27
N TYR A 197 -13.05 -4.83 3.13
CA TYR A 197 -12.62 -5.33 1.83
C TYR A 197 -13.78 -5.65 0.90
N VAL A 198 -14.90 -6.18 1.39
CA VAL A 198 -16.10 -6.39 0.57
C VAL A 198 -16.61 -5.07 0.00
N GLU A 199 -16.68 -4.03 0.82
CA GLU A 199 -17.10 -2.68 0.39
C GLU A 199 -16.19 -2.13 -0.72
N VAL A 200 -14.88 -2.28 -0.59
CA VAL A 200 -13.94 -1.81 -1.63
C VAL A 200 -14.00 -2.71 -2.87
N LEU A 201 -13.97 -4.03 -2.70
CA LEU A 201 -13.86 -4.99 -3.80
C LEU A 201 -15.08 -5.02 -4.72
N THR A 202 -16.26 -4.64 -4.22
CA THR A 202 -17.50 -4.54 -5.01
C THR A 202 -17.51 -3.36 -5.99
N GLU A 203 -16.69 -2.34 -5.74
CA GLU A 203 -16.69 -1.06 -6.49
C GLU A 203 -15.36 -0.82 -7.23
N ILE A 204 -14.29 -1.51 -6.81
CA ILE A 204 -12.94 -1.29 -7.35
C ILE A 204 -12.77 -1.74 -8.80
N ASP A 205 -13.61 -2.65 -9.30
CA ASP A 205 -13.53 -3.11 -10.69
C ASP A 205 -13.94 -2.01 -11.69
N ILE A 206 -14.92 -1.18 -11.33
CA ILE A 206 -15.31 0.04 -12.05
C ILE A 206 -14.48 1.27 -11.64
N GLN A 207 -13.51 1.09 -10.74
CA GLN A 207 -12.48 2.05 -10.32
C GLN A 207 -12.95 3.15 -9.37
N THR A 208 -14.18 3.11 -8.86
CA THR A 208 -14.76 4.15 -7.98
C THR A 208 -13.89 4.47 -6.75
N PRO A 209 -13.32 3.49 -6.03
CA PRO A 209 -12.49 3.75 -4.85
C PRO A 209 -11.06 4.22 -5.15
N ILE A 210 -10.60 4.13 -6.41
CA ILE A 210 -9.24 4.54 -6.77
C ILE A 210 -9.24 6.03 -7.11
N PRO A 211 -8.41 6.86 -6.44
CA PRO A 211 -8.38 8.31 -6.68
C PRO A 211 -8.22 8.67 -8.16
N GLU A 212 -8.97 9.64 -8.64
CA GLU A 212 -8.87 10.10 -10.05
C GLU A 212 -7.42 10.50 -10.41
N ALA A 213 -6.73 11.18 -9.49
CA ALA A 213 -5.32 11.53 -9.65
C ALA A 213 -4.44 10.30 -9.89
N VAL A 214 -4.64 9.21 -9.13
CA VAL A 214 -3.93 7.93 -9.34
C VAL A 214 -4.28 7.33 -10.70
N GLN A 215 -5.55 7.36 -11.09
CA GLN A 215 -6.01 6.85 -12.38
C GLN A 215 -5.41 7.64 -13.56
N SER A 216 -5.24 8.95 -13.40
CA SER A 216 -4.62 9.83 -14.40
C SER A 216 -3.11 9.59 -14.47
N ILE A 217 -2.43 9.60 -13.33
CA ILE A 217 -0.98 9.44 -13.23
C ILE A 217 -0.53 8.09 -13.80
N ARG A 218 -1.22 6.99 -13.51
CA ARG A 218 -0.76 5.66 -13.97
C ARG A 218 -0.77 5.44 -15.48
N LYS A 219 -1.52 6.24 -16.25
CA LYS A 219 -1.66 6.05 -17.71
C LYS A 219 -0.29 6.03 -18.39
N GLY A 220 -0.03 4.97 -19.16
CA GLY A 220 1.24 4.80 -19.88
C GLY A 220 2.46 4.55 -19.01
N ARG A 221 2.31 4.40 -17.69
CA ARG A 221 3.42 4.13 -16.75
C ARG A 221 3.45 2.68 -16.31
N SER A 222 4.65 2.16 -16.11
CA SER A 222 4.88 0.81 -15.61
C SER A 222 4.91 0.77 -14.08
N PHE A 223 4.48 -0.33 -13.49
CA PHE A 223 4.65 -0.59 -12.07
C PHE A 223 5.89 -1.44 -11.80
N LEU A 224 6.63 -1.08 -10.76
CA LEU A 224 7.67 -1.92 -10.15
C LEU A 224 7.20 -2.34 -8.75
N PHE A 225 6.86 -3.62 -8.62
CA PHE A 225 6.42 -4.23 -7.37
C PHE A 225 7.62 -4.69 -6.53
N LEU A 226 7.71 -4.17 -5.31
CA LEU A 226 8.81 -4.40 -4.36
C LEU A 226 8.21 -4.90 -3.05
N GLY A 227 8.74 -5.99 -2.49
CA GLY A 227 8.19 -6.58 -1.26
C GLY A 227 6.75 -7.08 -1.39
N CYS A 228 6.30 -7.37 -2.62
CA CYS A 228 4.96 -7.88 -2.92
C CYS A 228 5.03 -9.36 -3.27
N ARG A 229 4.46 -10.22 -2.43
CA ARG A 229 4.45 -11.66 -2.70
C ARG A 229 3.29 -12.08 -3.61
N PHE A 230 2.16 -11.40 -3.52
CA PHE A 230 0.90 -11.76 -4.20
C PHE A 230 0.36 -13.12 -3.76
N THR A 231 0.55 -13.46 -2.49
CA THR A 231 0.10 -14.73 -1.90
C THR A 231 -1.42 -14.80 -1.92
N THR A 232 -2.06 -13.72 -1.47
CA THR A 232 -3.52 -13.67 -1.30
C THR A 232 -4.23 -13.19 -2.56
N GLN A 233 -5.50 -13.57 -2.71
CA GLN A 233 -6.35 -13.03 -3.78
C GLN A 233 -6.55 -11.53 -3.62
N LEU A 234 -6.55 -11.06 -2.38
CA LEU A 234 -6.73 -9.67 -2.03
C LEU A 234 -5.61 -8.80 -2.59
N GLU A 235 -4.34 -9.15 -2.32
CA GLU A 235 -3.17 -8.47 -2.88
C GLU A 235 -3.23 -8.39 -4.41
N ARG A 236 -3.55 -9.52 -5.05
CA ARG A 236 -3.68 -9.61 -6.51
C ARG A 236 -4.81 -8.72 -7.05
N ASN A 237 -5.94 -8.66 -6.36
CA ASN A 237 -7.07 -7.82 -6.76
C ASN A 237 -6.70 -6.34 -6.67
N PHE A 238 -6.12 -5.89 -5.57
CA PHE A 238 -5.69 -4.48 -5.43
C PHE A 238 -4.65 -4.11 -6.48
N ALA A 239 -3.57 -4.89 -6.62
CA ALA A 239 -2.54 -4.62 -7.60
C ALA A 239 -3.12 -4.57 -9.03
N ARG A 240 -3.98 -5.55 -9.40
CA ARG A 240 -4.67 -5.57 -10.69
C ARG A 240 -5.44 -4.30 -10.97
N GLN A 241 -6.26 -3.86 -10.01
CA GLN A 241 -7.12 -2.71 -10.24
C GLN A 241 -6.35 -1.39 -10.19
N ILE A 242 -5.32 -1.29 -9.34
CA ILE A 242 -4.48 -0.09 -9.25
C ILE A 242 -3.65 0.11 -10.52
N MET A 243 -3.14 -0.95 -11.15
CA MET A 243 -2.40 -0.84 -12.41
C MET A 243 -3.27 -0.89 -13.67
N LYS A 244 -4.57 -1.15 -13.55
CA LYS A 244 -5.49 -1.21 -14.70
C LYS A 244 -5.40 0.05 -15.56
N ARG A 245 -5.31 -0.09 -16.89
CA ARG A 245 -5.13 1.04 -17.84
C ARG A 245 -3.86 1.86 -17.60
N SER A 246 -2.79 1.23 -17.08
CA SER A 246 -1.45 1.82 -17.02
C SER A 246 -0.67 1.52 -18.31
N SER A 247 0.59 1.10 -18.24
CA SER A 247 1.31 0.54 -19.40
C SER A 247 1.04 -0.95 -19.57
N ASP A 248 1.54 -1.52 -20.67
CA ASP A 248 1.41 -2.97 -20.94
C ASP A 248 2.49 -3.81 -20.27
N GLN A 249 3.50 -3.22 -19.61
CA GLN A 249 4.67 -3.96 -19.10
C GLN A 249 4.99 -3.55 -17.66
N HIS A 250 5.15 -4.53 -16.78
CA HIS A 250 5.47 -4.31 -15.37
C HIS A 250 6.60 -5.24 -14.88
N TRP A 251 7.09 -5.01 -13.67
CA TRP A 251 8.12 -5.84 -13.04
C TRP A 251 7.80 -6.13 -11.58
N ALA A 252 8.15 -7.31 -11.10
CA ALA A 252 8.07 -7.66 -9.68
C ALA A 252 9.36 -8.36 -9.23
N VAL A 253 9.91 -7.89 -8.11
CA VAL A 253 11.07 -8.53 -7.48
C VAL A 253 10.55 -9.59 -6.51
N ILE A 254 10.71 -10.86 -6.90
CA ILE A 254 10.19 -12.00 -6.15
C ILE A 254 11.23 -13.11 -6.17
N GLU A 255 11.82 -13.39 -5.02
CA GLU A 255 12.72 -14.52 -4.81
C GLU A 255 11.97 -15.85 -4.62
N GLY A 256 12.67 -16.96 -4.88
CA GLY A 256 12.17 -18.30 -4.60
C GLY A 256 11.02 -18.79 -5.48
N PRO A 257 10.60 -20.05 -5.35
CA PRO A 257 9.59 -20.65 -6.22
C PRO A 257 8.25 -19.91 -6.13
N LEU A 258 7.58 -19.74 -7.26
CA LEU A 258 6.21 -19.20 -7.30
C LEU A 258 5.17 -20.30 -7.06
N THR A 259 4.08 -19.96 -6.40
CA THR A 259 2.86 -20.77 -6.42
C THR A 259 2.18 -20.69 -7.80
N LYS A 260 1.28 -21.63 -8.10
CA LYS A 260 0.48 -21.62 -9.33
C LYS A 260 -0.29 -20.30 -9.51
N ASN A 261 -0.85 -19.76 -8.42
CA ASN A 261 -1.68 -18.56 -8.47
C ASN A 261 -0.83 -17.29 -8.66
N GLU A 262 0.35 -17.22 -8.04
CA GLU A 262 1.31 -16.14 -8.25
C GLU A 262 1.79 -16.14 -9.72
N ALA A 263 2.25 -17.28 -10.23
CA ALA A 263 2.72 -17.40 -11.61
C ALA A 263 1.63 -17.04 -12.63
N LYS A 264 0.40 -17.52 -12.41
CA LYS A 264 -0.77 -17.17 -13.23
C LYS A 264 -1.04 -15.67 -13.22
N PHE A 265 -1.03 -15.04 -12.05
CA PHE A 265 -1.24 -13.60 -11.93
C PHE A 265 -0.18 -12.79 -12.67
N LEU A 266 1.11 -13.10 -12.49
CA LEU A 266 2.19 -12.39 -13.18
C LEU A 266 2.04 -12.50 -14.71
N ALA A 267 1.72 -13.69 -15.23
CA ALA A 267 1.51 -13.92 -16.65
C ALA A 267 0.28 -13.16 -17.19
N GLU A 268 -0.88 -13.25 -16.51
CA GLU A 268 -2.12 -12.57 -16.91
C GLU A 268 -1.98 -11.04 -16.96
N GLN A 269 -1.07 -10.50 -16.16
CA GLN A 269 -0.90 -9.06 -15.95
C GLN A 269 0.36 -8.49 -16.63
N ASN A 270 1.05 -9.31 -17.44
CA ASN A 270 2.34 -9.00 -18.06
C ASN A 270 3.38 -8.38 -17.08
N ILE A 271 3.50 -9.01 -15.92
CA ILE A 271 4.48 -8.64 -14.89
C ILE A 271 5.70 -9.56 -15.05
N THR A 272 6.83 -9.01 -15.49
CA THR A 272 8.08 -9.75 -15.56
C THR A 272 8.68 -9.94 -14.17
N ARG A 273 8.83 -11.19 -13.75
CA ARG A 273 9.51 -11.54 -12.51
C ARG A 273 11.01 -11.27 -12.61
N ILE A 274 11.55 -10.64 -11.58
CA ILE A 274 12.98 -10.49 -11.30
C ILE A 274 13.30 -11.43 -10.14
N GLU A 275 13.88 -12.58 -10.46
CA GLU A 275 14.23 -13.62 -9.49
C GLU A 275 15.56 -13.29 -8.81
N THR A 276 15.50 -12.49 -7.77
CA THR A 276 16.66 -12.05 -6.98
C THR A 276 16.17 -11.66 -5.58
N PRO A 277 16.96 -11.86 -4.52
CA PRO A 277 16.64 -11.31 -3.20
C PRO A 277 16.39 -9.80 -3.25
N LEU A 278 15.40 -9.33 -2.48
CA LEU A 278 14.97 -7.94 -2.53
C LEU A 278 16.13 -6.97 -2.24
N ALA A 279 16.93 -7.26 -1.21
CA ALA A 279 18.07 -6.43 -0.82
C ALA A 279 19.14 -6.31 -1.93
N GLU A 280 19.43 -7.41 -2.64
CA GLU A 280 20.38 -7.42 -3.76
C GLU A 280 19.87 -6.59 -4.95
N PHE A 281 18.57 -6.70 -5.25
CA PHE A 281 17.95 -5.88 -6.27
C PHE A 281 18.02 -4.39 -5.90
N VAL A 282 17.68 -4.02 -4.65
CA VAL A 282 17.76 -2.63 -4.18
C VAL A 282 19.19 -2.12 -4.22
N ALA A 283 20.18 -2.92 -3.82
CA ALA A 283 21.59 -2.52 -3.91
C ALA A 283 21.99 -2.24 -5.37
N SER A 284 21.55 -3.08 -6.31
CA SER A 284 21.81 -2.89 -7.74
C SER A 284 21.07 -1.68 -8.33
N LEU A 285 19.84 -1.43 -7.89
CA LEU A 285 19.01 -0.31 -8.31
C LEU A 285 19.61 1.02 -7.84
N THR A 286 19.98 1.10 -6.56
CA THR A 286 20.40 2.34 -5.91
C THR A 286 21.89 2.61 -5.99
N GLY A 287 22.72 1.57 -6.22
CA GLY A 287 24.18 1.65 -6.11
C GLY A 287 24.68 1.82 -4.67
N LYS A 288 23.81 1.69 -3.67
CA LYS A 288 24.10 1.84 -2.24
C LYS A 288 24.02 0.45 -1.57
N PRO A 289 24.85 0.17 -0.54
CA PRO A 289 24.76 -1.10 0.19
C PRO A 289 23.43 -1.21 0.94
N VAL A 290 22.88 -2.43 0.99
CA VAL A 290 21.60 -2.73 1.65
C VAL A 290 21.76 -3.98 2.50
N VAL A 291 21.28 -3.95 3.73
CA VAL A 291 21.20 -5.10 4.62
C VAL A 291 19.73 -5.40 4.88
N ALA A 292 19.32 -6.64 4.65
CA ALA A 292 17.99 -7.09 5.03
C ALA A 292 18.03 -7.61 6.47
N SER A 293 17.03 -7.27 7.28
CA SER A 293 16.77 -8.00 8.51
C SER A 293 16.25 -9.39 8.14
N THR A 294 16.85 -10.44 8.70
CA THR A 294 16.24 -11.77 8.67
C THR A 294 14.94 -11.70 9.44
N ALA A 295 13.81 -11.91 8.78
CA ALA A 295 12.63 -12.37 9.50
C ALA A 295 13.03 -13.70 10.14
N ASP A 296 12.86 -13.84 11.45
CA ASP A 296 12.92 -15.16 12.07
C ASP A 296 11.89 -16.01 11.35
N ALA A 297 12.36 -16.93 10.50
CA ALA A 297 11.55 -17.91 9.83
C ALA A 297 11.02 -18.87 10.90
N ALA A 298 9.94 -18.47 11.57
CA ALA A 298 9.27 -19.31 12.54
C ALA A 298 8.46 -20.37 11.81
N ALA A 299 8.87 -21.62 12.04
CA ALA A 299 8.27 -22.87 11.61
C ALA A 299 6.79 -23.05 12.02
#